data_AF-A0A832X5A6-F1
#
_entry.id   AF-A0A832X5A6-F1
#
_cell.length_a   1.000
_cell.length_b   1.000
_cell.length_c   1.000
_cell.angle_alpha   90.00
_cell.angle_beta   90.00
_cell.angle_gamma   90.00
#
_symmetry.space_group_name_H-M   'P 1'
#
loop_
_entity.id
_entity.type
_entity.pdbx_description
1 polymer ?
#
loop_
_entity_poly.entity_id
_entity_poly.type
_entity_poly.pdbx_seq_one_letter_code
_entity_poly.pdbx_strand_id
1 'polypeptide(L)'
;MKMKVLGCIITLLALALLVAGCVTEEVPVTPPDGMQSEVGIMYTATGQMPVLLSTGQIDGYMVWQPFVSVAEVSGIGTVVSYSQDLPPAGTWTDHTCDALSAREDFMAANPDLVNAFAALLILSGNYVQENPDRAAEVSANWLFGGGTMTFGDVKVNSKDVLAHSIPTIRFSTEPSEEWLKSNDRFIEALREIGYLTGSLKDASTADVRATLYDFSHYEAARAMVDAGEITTPDKLTRPVSLGYLPSDHDAPLFVAIKDWEYFDENYGIALKPRSTAPGKVDVADLIVNGETIAEVRLVQGEGGAQLMTLMGTDAIQLSYAGTPPTISAIDKGMAIKILLPTQNEGSGLVVAASAPVDDWDSFIAWADARSAEGRPLKIAAPIRGSIQDVQIKYALQDSGVVVKEV
;
A
#
# COMPACT_ATOMS: atom_id res chain seq x y z
N MET A 1 -17.72 -58.91 56.34
CA MET A 1 -17.91 -58.70 54.89
C MET A 1 -17.73 -57.20 54.60
N LYS A 2 -16.55 -56.61 54.87
CA LYS A 2 -15.43 -56.26 53.94
C LYS A 2 -15.74 -56.11 52.43
N MET A 3 -15.23 -54.97 51.92
CA MET A 3 -15.02 -54.48 50.53
C MET A 3 -16.23 -53.89 49.80
N LYS A 4 -16.36 -52.57 49.57
CA LYS A 4 -15.47 -51.52 48.98
C LYS A 4 -15.37 -51.57 47.45
N VAL A 5 -15.86 -50.48 46.83
CA VAL A 5 -15.18 -49.65 45.81
C VAL A 5 -14.68 -50.36 44.56
N LEU A 6 -15.36 -50.18 43.42
CA LEU A 6 -14.76 -49.75 42.14
C LEU A 6 -15.86 -49.48 41.11
N GLY A 7 -15.88 -48.29 40.50
CA GLY A 7 -16.72 -48.03 39.34
C GLY A 7 -17.34 -46.63 39.23
N CYS A 8 -16.63 -45.56 39.60
CA CYS A 8 -17.08 -44.18 39.29
C CYS A 8 -15.94 -43.23 38.88
N ILE A 9 -14.80 -43.75 38.38
CA ILE A 9 -13.73 -42.93 37.81
C ILE A 9 -13.34 -43.50 36.44
N ILE A 10 -14.26 -43.52 35.47
CA ILE A 10 -13.93 -43.59 34.02
C ILE A 10 -14.91 -42.73 33.18
N THR A 11 -15.97 -42.14 33.75
CA THR A 11 -17.00 -41.41 32.97
C THR A 11 -16.99 -39.89 33.18
N LEU A 12 -15.82 -39.30 33.46
CA LEU A 12 -15.64 -37.84 33.57
C LEU A 12 -14.39 -37.32 32.85
N LEU A 13 -13.83 -38.10 31.93
CA LEU A 13 -12.64 -37.75 31.13
C LEU A 13 -12.79 -38.15 29.65
N ALA A 14 -14.02 -38.10 29.13
CA ALA A 14 -14.32 -38.36 27.71
C ALA A 14 -15.36 -37.38 27.13
N LEU A 15 -15.44 -36.16 27.67
CA LEU A 15 -16.29 -35.10 27.10
C LEU A 15 -15.61 -33.73 27.17
N ALA A 16 -14.35 -33.69 26.73
CA ALA A 16 -13.61 -32.46 26.50
C ALA A 16 -12.73 -32.65 25.26
N LEU A 17 -13.37 -32.76 24.10
CA LEU A 17 -12.76 -32.60 22.78
C LEU A 17 -13.91 -32.48 21.78
N LEU A 18 -13.78 -31.52 20.86
CA LEU A 18 -14.72 -31.12 19.79
C LEU A 18 -15.65 -29.95 20.12
N VAL A 19 -15.06 -28.76 20.23
CA VAL A 19 -15.59 -27.58 19.53
C VAL A 19 -14.41 -26.89 18.86
N ALA A 20 -14.06 -27.37 17.67
CA ALA A 20 -13.15 -26.72 16.75
C ALA A 20 -13.95 -26.31 15.52
N GLY A 21 -13.85 -25.03 15.14
CA GLY A 21 -14.09 -24.51 13.80
C GLY A 21 -15.53 -24.48 13.30
N CYS A 22 -16.24 -23.38 13.54
CA CYS A 22 -17.14 -22.86 12.50
C CYS A 22 -16.27 -22.12 11.49
N VAL A 23 -15.69 -22.87 10.55
CA VAL A 23 -15.16 -22.31 9.31
C VAL A 23 -16.38 -22.03 8.44
N THR A 24 -16.52 -20.80 7.97
CA THR A 24 -17.50 -20.44 6.95
C THR A 24 -17.24 -21.30 5.71
N GLU A 25 -18.24 -22.07 5.27
CA GLU A 25 -18.15 -22.85 4.04
C GLU A 25 -17.90 -21.90 2.85
N GLU A 26 -16.71 -22.00 2.25
CA GLU A 26 -16.48 -21.56 0.88
C GLU A 26 -17.41 -22.36 -0.02
N VAL A 27 -18.20 -21.70 -0.87
CA VAL A 27 -18.99 -22.38 -1.90
C VAL A 27 -18.03 -22.82 -3.00
N PRO A 28 -17.75 -24.12 -3.18
CA PRO A 28 -16.90 -24.58 -4.27
C PRO A 28 -17.78 -24.74 -5.52
N VAL A 29 -17.47 -24.01 -6.58
CA VAL A 29 -17.93 -24.39 -7.92
C VAL A 29 -16.96 -25.43 -8.44
N THR A 30 -17.31 -26.72 -8.33
CA THR A 30 -16.44 -27.82 -8.77
C THR A 30 -16.42 -27.92 -10.31
N PRO A 31 -15.26 -27.84 -10.98
CA PRO A 31 -15.12 -28.26 -12.36
C PRO A 31 -14.82 -29.77 -12.46
N PRO A 32 -15.00 -30.40 -13.63
CA PRO A 32 -14.91 -31.85 -13.78
C PRO A 32 -13.47 -32.37 -13.70
N ASP A 33 -13.32 -33.60 -13.18
CA ASP A 33 -12.10 -34.41 -13.00
C ASP A 33 -10.80 -33.92 -13.69
N GLY A 34 -9.89 -33.41 -12.86
CA GLY A 34 -8.53 -33.01 -13.18
C GLY A 34 -7.87 -32.41 -11.94
N MET A 35 -6.56 -32.57 -11.75
CA MET A 35 -5.85 -31.93 -10.64
C MET A 35 -5.95 -30.42 -10.84
N GLN A 36 -6.67 -29.73 -9.96
CA GLN A 36 -6.74 -28.27 -10.01
C GLN A 36 -5.42 -27.70 -9.53
N SER A 37 -4.85 -26.80 -10.33
CA SER A 37 -3.65 -26.06 -9.98
C SER A 37 -3.90 -25.23 -8.73
N GLU A 38 -2.90 -25.18 -7.87
CA GLU A 38 -2.97 -24.58 -6.55
C GLU A 38 -1.76 -23.66 -6.34
N VAL A 39 -2.03 -22.47 -5.83
CA VAL A 39 -1.01 -21.53 -5.36
C VAL A 39 -1.33 -21.15 -3.92
N GLY A 40 -0.32 -21.29 -3.06
CA GLY A 40 -0.35 -20.89 -1.66
C GLY A 40 0.04 -19.41 -1.50
N ILE A 41 -0.79 -18.62 -0.85
CA ILE A 41 -0.49 -17.24 -0.44
C ILE A 41 -0.05 -17.23 1.03
N MET A 42 1.13 -16.69 1.29
CA MET A 42 1.67 -16.48 2.63
C MET A 42 1.79 -14.99 2.93
N TYR A 43 1.23 -14.53 4.04
CA TYR A 43 1.34 -13.13 4.45
C TYR A 43 2.60 -12.86 5.27
N THR A 44 3.34 -11.81 4.92
CA THR A 44 4.55 -11.43 5.64
C THR A 44 4.87 -9.93 5.47
N ALA A 45 5.79 -9.42 6.29
CA ALA A 45 6.28 -8.05 6.14
C ALA A 45 7.07 -7.91 4.83
N THR A 46 6.83 -6.83 4.09
CA THR A 46 7.40 -6.63 2.75
C THR A 46 8.92 -6.66 2.72
N GLY A 47 9.58 -6.04 3.70
CA GLY A 47 11.04 -6.07 3.85
C GLY A 47 11.62 -7.48 4.07
N GLN A 48 10.82 -8.48 4.44
CA GLN A 48 11.25 -9.87 4.60
C GLN A 48 11.14 -10.69 3.31
N MET A 49 10.32 -10.27 2.34
CA MET A 49 10.06 -11.06 1.13
C MET A 49 11.33 -11.34 0.30
N PRO A 50 12.25 -10.37 0.08
CA PRO A 50 13.48 -10.64 -0.68
C PRO A 50 14.39 -11.69 -0.02
N VAL A 51 14.51 -11.68 1.32
CA VAL A 51 15.32 -12.71 2.01
C VAL A 51 14.67 -14.08 1.95
N LEU A 52 13.34 -14.16 2.07
CA LEU A 52 12.60 -15.41 1.92
C LEU A 52 12.75 -16.00 0.51
N LEU A 53 12.74 -15.14 -0.52
CA LEU A 53 13.00 -15.55 -1.91
C LEU A 53 14.43 -16.04 -2.08
N SER A 54 15.42 -15.27 -1.62
CA SER A 54 16.85 -15.62 -1.75
C SER A 54 17.24 -16.93 -1.06
N THR A 55 16.50 -17.32 -0.02
CA THR A 55 16.73 -18.55 0.76
C THR A 55 15.84 -19.71 0.32
N GLY A 56 15.02 -19.54 -0.73
CA GLY A 56 14.14 -20.57 -1.26
C GLY A 56 12.98 -20.98 -0.34
N GLN A 57 12.58 -20.11 0.59
CA GLN A 57 11.44 -20.36 1.49
C GLN A 57 10.09 -20.03 0.85
N ILE A 58 10.10 -19.26 -0.24
CA ILE A 58 8.98 -18.93 -1.11
C ILE A 58 9.44 -19.03 -2.56
N ASP A 59 8.49 -19.28 -3.46
CA ASP A 59 8.73 -19.36 -4.90
C ASP A 59 8.62 -17.99 -5.59
N GLY A 60 7.92 -17.04 -4.95
CA GLY A 60 7.75 -15.67 -5.44
C GLY A 60 7.05 -14.76 -4.41
N TYR A 61 6.84 -13.50 -4.76
CA TYR A 61 6.06 -12.55 -3.98
C TYR A 61 5.35 -11.51 -4.86
N MET A 62 4.16 -11.08 -4.44
CA MET A 62 3.45 -9.92 -4.99
C MET A 62 3.62 -8.74 -4.04
N VAL A 63 4.26 -7.66 -4.47
CA VAL A 63 4.59 -6.53 -3.59
C VAL A 63 4.63 -5.21 -4.36
N TRP A 64 4.64 -4.10 -3.64
CA TRP A 64 4.92 -2.78 -4.19
C TRP A 64 6.42 -2.48 -4.30
N GLN A 65 6.75 -1.52 -5.16
CA GLN A 65 8.08 -0.90 -5.21
C GLN A 65 8.52 -0.34 -3.85
N PRO A 66 9.82 -0.30 -3.52
CA PRO A 66 10.96 -0.69 -4.35
C PRO A 66 11.27 -2.18 -4.30
N PHE A 67 10.49 -2.98 -3.56
CA PHE A 67 10.81 -4.40 -3.32
C PHE A 67 10.63 -5.27 -4.57
N VAL A 68 9.87 -4.82 -5.57
CA VAL A 68 9.86 -5.42 -6.92
C VAL A 68 11.25 -5.25 -7.54
N SER A 69 11.76 -4.02 -7.62
CA SER A 69 13.09 -3.71 -8.16
C SER A 69 14.24 -4.33 -7.37
N VAL A 70 14.09 -4.52 -6.06
CA VAL A 70 15.08 -5.25 -5.25
C VAL A 70 15.36 -6.63 -5.85
N ALA A 71 14.33 -7.35 -6.33
CA ALA A 71 14.55 -8.68 -6.88
C ALA A 71 15.37 -8.67 -8.16
N GLU A 72 15.01 -7.82 -9.12
CA GLU A 72 15.66 -7.74 -10.43
C GLU A 72 17.08 -7.20 -10.31
N VAL A 73 17.25 -6.06 -9.62
CA VAL A 73 18.56 -5.39 -9.52
C VAL A 73 19.56 -6.23 -8.72
N SER A 74 19.09 -7.00 -7.74
CA SER A 74 19.95 -7.89 -6.96
C SER A 74 20.15 -9.27 -7.58
N GLY A 75 19.39 -9.61 -8.63
CA GLY A 75 19.45 -10.89 -9.35
C GLY A 75 18.86 -12.08 -8.61
N ILE A 76 18.09 -11.87 -7.53
CA ILE A 76 17.41 -12.96 -6.79
C ILE A 76 16.10 -13.37 -7.44
N GLY A 77 15.50 -12.50 -8.25
CA GLY A 77 14.20 -12.72 -8.86
C GLY A 77 14.02 -12.01 -10.18
N THR A 78 12.94 -12.37 -10.88
CA THR A 78 12.47 -11.73 -12.10
C THR A 78 11.01 -11.32 -11.95
N VAL A 79 10.60 -10.26 -12.62
CA VAL A 79 9.19 -9.84 -12.67
C VAL A 79 8.44 -10.70 -13.69
N VAL A 80 7.35 -11.31 -13.24
CA VAL A 80 6.42 -12.06 -14.09
C VAL A 80 5.41 -11.13 -14.75
N SER A 81 4.90 -10.19 -13.95
CA SER A 81 3.87 -9.23 -14.37
C SER A 81 3.87 -8.07 -13.39
N TYR A 82 3.75 -6.85 -13.91
CA TYR A 82 3.41 -5.70 -13.08
C TYR A 82 1.90 -5.68 -12.82
N SER A 83 1.48 -5.07 -11.72
CA SER A 83 0.11 -5.13 -11.24
C SER A 83 -0.92 -4.61 -12.23
N GLN A 84 -0.57 -3.64 -13.07
CA GLN A 84 -1.44 -3.11 -14.11
C GLN A 84 -1.71 -4.07 -15.28
N ASP A 85 -0.85 -5.06 -15.45
CA ASP A 85 -0.90 -6.05 -16.54
C ASP A 85 -1.44 -7.40 -16.07
N LEU A 86 -1.79 -7.53 -14.79
CA LEU A 86 -2.38 -8.76 -14.24
C LEU A 86 -3.74 -9.06 -14.88
N PRO A 87 -4.08 -10.34 -15.07
CA PRO A 87 -5.39 -10.71 -15.57
C PRO A 87 -6.52 -10.44 -14.55
N PRO A 88 -7.76 -10.30 -15.04
CA PRO A 88 -8.15 -10.24 -16.44
C PRO A 88 -7.63 -8.97 -17.14
N ALA A 89 -7.22 -9.06 -18.40
CA ALA A 89 -6.59 -7.95 -19.12
C ALA A 89 -7.40 -6.63 -19.04
N GLY A 90 -6.73 -5.54 -18.67
CA GLY A 90 -7.34 -4.21 -18.51
C GLY A 90 -8.06 -3.98 -17.17
N THR A 91 -8.22 -5.00 -16.33
CA THR A 91 -8.90 -4.87 -15.02
C THR A 91 -8.14 -3.95 -14.07
N TRP A 92 -6.81 -3.99 -14.12
CA TRP A 92 -5.93 -3.30 -13.17
C TRP A 92 -5.14 -2.15 -13.80
N THR A 93 -5.41 -1.81 -15.06
CA THR A 93 -4.78 -0.65 -15.70
C THR A 93 -5.10 0.62 -14.92
N ASP A 94 -4.07 1.41 -14.62
CA ASP A 94 -4.17 2.65 -13.85
C ASP A 94 -4.81 2.49 -12.47
N HIS A 95 -4.60 1.33 -11.82
CA HIS A 95 -5.26 1.06 -10.56
C HIS A 95 -4.79 1.98 -9.43
N THR A 96 -5.71 2.29 -8.52
CA THR A 96 -5.44 3.08 -7.32
C THR A 96 -4.35 2.42 -6.46
N CYS A 97 -3.53 3.24 -5.80
CA CYS A 97 -2.65 2.78 -4.75
C CYS A 97 -2.76 3.67 -3.51
N ASP A 98 -1.89 4.67 -3.35
CA ASP A 98 -1.89 5.56 -2.20
C ASP A 98 -2.65 6.87 -2.49
N ALA A 99 -3.19 7.46 -1.43
CA ALA A 99 -3.87 8.74 -1.47
C ALA A 99 -3.60 9.57 -0.22
N LEU A 100 -3.70 10.89 -0.35
CA LEU A 100 -3.72 11.78 0.80
C LEU A 100 -5.10 11.72 1.44
N SER A 101 -5.13 11.40 2.73
CA SER A 101 -6.34 11.37 3.54
C SER A 101 -6.22 12.32 4.72
N ALA A 102 -7.35 12.87 5.17
CA ALA A 102 -7.39 13.86 6.25
C ALA A 102 -8.59 13.61 7.19
N ARG A 103 -8.42 13.97 8.46
CA ARG A 103 -9.55 14.00 9.41
C ARG A 103 -10.52 15.13 9.09
N GLU A 104 -11.82 14.85 9.15
CA GLU A 104 -12.87 15.84 8.83
C GLU A 104 -12.84 17.05 9.77
N ASP A 105 -12.61 16.83 11.07
CA ASP A 105 -12.50 17.93 12.05
C ASP A 105 -11.30 18.84 11.76
N PHE A 106 -10.17 18.27 11.35
CA PHE A 106 -8.97 19.01 11.00
C PHE A 106 -9.16 19.82 9.71
N MET A 107 -9.78 19.24 8.68
CA MET A 107 -10.11 19.94 7.44
C MET A 107 -11.04 21.12 7.68
N ALA A 108 -12.12 20.90 8.44
CA ALA A 108 -13.09 21.95 8.75
C ALA A 108 -12.46 23.11 9.54
N ALA A 109 -11.50 22.81 10.42
CA ALA A 109 -10.79 23.83 11.21
C ALA A 109 -9.65 24.53 10.44
N ASN A 110 -9.06 23.89 9.43
CA ASN A 110 -7.84 24.37 8.77
C ASN A 110 -7.88 24.21 7.23
N PRO A 111 -8.93 24.69 6.53
CA PRO A 111 -9.12 24.37 5.12
C PRO A 111 -7.97 24.87 4.23
N ASP A 112 -7.49 26.10 4.45
CA ASP A 112 -6.39 26.67 3.65
C ASP A 112 -5.07 25.93 3.87
N LEU A 113 -4.84 25.41 5.07
CA LEU A 113 -3.66 24.60 5.37
C LEU A 113 -3.71 23.27 4.60
N VAL A 114 -4.88 22.63 4.58
CA VAL A 114 -5.07 21.37 3.84
C VAL A 114 -4.95 21.62 2.33
N ASN A 115 -5.48 22.73 1.82
CA ASN A 115 -5.28 23.16 0.44
C ASN A 115 -3.80 23.35 0.10
N ALA A 116 -3.02 23.99 0.99
CA ALA A 116 -1.58 24.18 0.81
C ALA A 116 -0.81 22.85 0.79
N PHE A 117 -1.16 21.88 1.65
CA PHE A 117 -0.58 20.53 1.61
C PHE A 117 -0.92 19.81 0.30
N ALA A 118 -2.17 19.88 -0.15
CA ALA A 118 -2.58 19.29 -1.43
C ALA A 118 -1.86 19.95 -2.61
N ALA A 119 -1.66 21.28 -2.58
CA ALA A 119 -0.93 22.01 -3.61
C ALA A 119 0.54 21.59 -3.66
N LEU A 120 1.20 21.49 -2.49
CA LEU A 120 2.58 21.00 -2.42
C LEU A 120 2.71 19.57 -2.95
N LEU A 121 1.74 18.70 -2.67
CA LEU A 121 1.71 17.34 -3.20
C LEU A 121 1.56 17.31 -4.74
N ILE A 122 0.70 18.15 -5.31
CA ILE A 122 0.57 18.28 -6.77
C ILE A 122 1.91 18.73 -7.37
N LEU A 123 2.53 19.76 -6.79
CA LEU A 123 3.80 20.30 -7.26
C LEU A 123 4.93 19.26 -7.15
N SER A 124 5.03 18.56 -6.03
CA SER A 124 6.08 17.56 -5.83
C SER A 124 5.86 16.28 -6.62
N GLY A 125 4.60 15.90 -6.87
CA GLY A 125 4.25 14.82 -7.80
C GLY A 125 4.70 15.13 -9.23
N ASN A 126 4.51 16.37 -9.70
CA ASN A 126 5.04 16.81 -10.99
C ASN A 126 6.58 16.80 -11.00
N TYR A 127 7.20 17.31 -9.92
CA TYR A 127 8.66 17.32 -9.79
C TYR A 127 9.27 15.92 -9.92
N VAL A 128 8.68 14.90 -9.27
CA VAL A 128 9.17 13.52 -9.37
C VAL A 128 9.12 13.00 -10.80
N GLN A 129 8.04 13.28 -11.54
CA GLN A 129 7.90 12.89 -12.94
C GLN A 129 8.94 13.56 -13.83
N GLU A 130 9.26 14.83 -13.58
CA GLU A 130 10.24 15.59 -14.35
C GLU A 130 11.70 15.28 -13.95
N ASN A 131 11.92 14.78 -12.73
CA ASN A 131 13.24 14.56 -12.13
C ASN A 131 13.38 13.16 -11.49
N PRO A 132 13.15 12.06 -12.25
CA PRO A 132 13.11 10.71 -11.69
C PRO A 132 14.44 10.28 -11.04
N ASP A 133 15.58 10.65 -11.62
CA ASP A 133 16.91 10.33 -11.06
C ASP A 133 17.12 11.00 -9.68
N ARG A 134 16.67 12.25 -9.55
CA ARG A 134 16.77 12.99 -8.29
C ARG A 134 15.81 12.40 -7.25
N ALA A 135 14.58 12.08 -7.65
CA ALA A 135 13.62 11.41 -6.79
C ALA A 135 14.14 10.04 -6.31
N ALA A 136 14.79 9.27 -7.17
CA ALA A 136 15.44 8.02 -6.81
C ALA A 136 16.56 8.21 -5.78
N GLU A 137 17.43 9.20 -5.99
CA GLU A 137 18.50 9.51 -5.03
C GLU A 137 17.94 9.91 -3.66
N VAL A 138 16.95 10.82 -3.64
CA VAL A 138 16.31 11.29 -2.41
C VAL A 138 15.65 10.13 -1.67
N SER A 139 14.90 9.29 -2.39
CA SER A 139 14.20 8.13 -1.84
C SER A 139 15.19 7.08 -1.29
N ALA A 140 16.29 6.83 -2.00
CA ALA A 140 17.33 5.90 -1.54
C ALA A 140 17.98 6.36 -0.23
N ASN A 141 18.24 7.66 -0.10
CA ASN A 141 18.75 8.27 1.14
C ASN A 141 17.71 8.22 2.26
N TRP A 142 16.45 8.54 1.95
CA TRP A 142 15.38 8.59 2.92
C TRP A 142 15.07 7.22 3.53
N LEU A 143 14.90 6.21 2.68
CA LEU A 143 14.44 4.87 3.07
C LEU A 143 15.59 3.99 3.60
N PHE A 144 16.79 4.12 3.01
CA PHE A 144 17.89 3.17 3.23
C PHE A 144 19.24 3.83 3.53
N GLY A 145 19.25 5.14 3.81
CA GLY A 145 20.48 5.89 4.08
C GLY A 145 21.42 6.01 2.88
N GLY A 146 20.95 5.68 1.66
CA GLY A 146 21.73 5.77 0.42
C GLY A 146 22.81 4.69 0.27
N GLY A 147 22.77 3.67 1.14
CA GLY A 147 23.79 2.63 1.23
C GLY A 147 23.40 1.29 0.59
N THR A 148 24.19 0.27 0.92
CA THR A 148 23.95 -1.11 0.49
C THR A 148 22.91 -1.78 1.39
N MET A 149 21.89 -2.36 0.78
CA MET A 149 20.93 -3.25 1.42
C MET A 149 21.44 -4.70 1.38
N THR A 150 21.07 -5.52 2.37
CA THR A 150 21.46 -6.94 2.43
C THR A 150 20.24 -7.81 2.66
N PHE A 151 20.06 -8.82 1.80
CA PHE A 151 18.96 -9.79 1.86
C PHE A 151 19.55 -11.20 1.73
N GLY A 152 19.71 -11.89 2.86
CA GLY A 152 20.47 -13.15 2.89
C GLY A 152 21.94 -12.90 2.51
N ASP A 153 22.44 -13.66 1.55
CA ASP A 153 23.80 -13.51 1.02
C ASP A 153 23.91 -12.43 -0.08
N VAL A 154 22.79 -11.83 -0.47
CA VAL A 154 22.72 -10.86 -1.56
C VAL A 154 22.87 -9.44 -1.03
N LYS A 155 23.65 -8.63 -1.76
CA LYS A 155 23.86 -7.21 -1.48
C LYS A 155 23.50 -6.39 -2.70
N VAL A 156 22.77 -5.30 -2.50
CA VAL A 156 22.32 -4.42 -3.58
C VAL A 156 22.41 -2.95 -3.16
N ASN A 157 22.80 -2.06 -4.08
CA ASN A 157 22.86 -0.63 -3.80
C ASN A 157 21.45 -0.02 -3.83
N SER A 158 21.07 0.75 -2.81
CA SER A 158 19.73 1.35 -2.78
C SER A 158 19.50 2.36 -3.89
N LYS A 159 20.52 3.14 -4.29
CA LYS A 159 20.36 4.09 -5.41
C LYS A 159 20.04 3.39 -6.72
N ASP A 160 20.69 2.26 -7.00
CA ASP A 160 20.42 1.47 -8.21
C ASP A 160 19.00 0.88 -8.18
N VAL A 161 18.56 0.39 -7.01
CA VAL A 161 17.19 -0.11 -6.82
C VAL A 161 16.17 1.00 -7.05
N LEU A 162 16.37 2.18 -6.46
CA LEU A 162 15.41 3.27 -6.59
C LEU A 162 15.41 3.89 -7.99
N ALA A 163 16.57 3.91 -8.67
CA ALA A 163 16.67 4.35 -10.06
C ALA A 163 15.93 3.41 -11.01
N HIS A 164 15.91 2.10 -10.70
CA HIS A 164 15.10 1.12 -11.41
C HIS A 164 13.60 1.26 -11.06
N SER A 165 13.28 1.59 -9.81
CA SER A 165 11.94 1.57 -9.25
C SER A 165 11.06 2.77 -9.61
N ILE A 166 11.59 3.99 -9.41
CA ILE A 166 10.83 5.25 -9.59
C ILE A 166 10.15 5.33 -10.97
N PRO A 167 10.81 4.98 -12.09
CA PRO A 167 10.19 5.04 -13.41
C PRO A 167 9.01 4.09 -13.63
N THR A 168 8.83 3.08 -12.77
CA THR A 168 7.72 2.12 -12.89
C THR A 168 6.50 2.50 -12.03
N ILE A 169 6.54 3.64 -11.34
CA ILE A 169 5.44 4.14 -10.51
C ILE A 169 4.77 5.28 -11.27
N ARG A 170 3.44 5.24 -11.38
CA ARG A 170 2.67 6.30 -12.03
C ARG A 170 2.29 7.37 -11.00
N PHE A 171 3.20 8.32 -10.76
CA PHE A 171 2.89 9.47 -9.91
C PHE A 171 1.80 10.33 -10.55
N SER A 172 0.63 10.39 -9.90
CA SER A 172 -0.52 11.16 -10.35
C SER A 172 -1.33 11.61 -9.14
N THR A 173 -1.74 12.87 -9.18
CA THR A 173 -2.58 13.48 -8.15
C THR A 173 -3.99 13.77 -8.63
N GLU A 174 -4.34 13.36 -9.85
CA GLU A 174 -5.65 13.59 -10.43
C GLU A 174 -6.63 12.47 -10.02
N PRO A 175 -7.74 12.78 -9.31
CA PRO A 175 -8.80 11.82 -9.03
C PRO A 175 -9.64 11.56 -10.29
N SER A 176 -9.03 10.96 -11.31
CA SER A 176 -9.65 10.68 -12.60
C SER A 176 -10.81 9.68 -12.48
N GLU A 177 -11.68 9.62 -13.49
CA GLU A 177 -12.74 8.61 -13.52
C GLU A 177 -12.20 7.17 -13.53
N GLU A 178 -11.04 6.92 -14.13
CA GLU A 178 -10.41 5.59 -14.09
C GLU A 178 -9.90 5.26 -12.68
N TRP A 179 -9.32 6.24 -11.98
CA TRP A 179 -8.93 6.07 -10.59
C TRP A 179 -10.16 5.78 -9.69
N LEU A 180 -11.26 6.48 -9.90
CA LEU A 180 -12.52 6.23 -9.18
C LEU A 180 -13.09 4.84 -9.45
N LYS A 181 -13.11 4.39 -10.71
CA LYS A 181 -13.54 3.03 -11.07
C LYS A 181 -12.64 1.97 -10.44
N SER A 182 -11.33 2.21 -10.39
CA SER A 182 -10.41 1.30 -9.73
C SER A 182 -10.72 1.18 -8.23
N ASN A 183 -11.00 2.30 -7.55
CA ASN A 183 -11.44 2.26 -6.16
C ASN A 183 -12.77 1.50 -5.99
N ASP A 184 -13.74 1.73 -6.88
CA ASP A 184 -15.02 0.99 -6.86
C ASP A 184 -14.78 -0.52 -6.95
N ARG A 185 -13.83 -0.96 -7.79
CA ARG A 185 -13.44 -2.38 -7.89
C ARG A 185 -12.85 -2.92 -6.58
N PHE A 186 -11.99 -2.15 -5.91
CA PHE A 186 -11.47 -2.56 -4.60
C PHE A 186 -12.57 -2.62 -3.54
N ILE A 187 -13.56 -1.73 -3.56
CA ILE A 187 -14.71 -1.78 -2.66
C ILE A 187 -15.50 -3.07 -2.85
N GLU A 188 -15.76 -3.48 -4.10
CA GLU A 188 -16.39 -4.77 -4.41
C GLU A 188 -15.58 -5.94 -3.84
N ALA A 189 -14.28 -5.99 -4.12
CA ALA A 189 -13.41 -7.04 -3.61
C ALA A 189 -13.40 -7.09 -2.07
N LEU A 190 -13.35 -5.93 -1.40
CA LEU A 190 -13.40 -5.85 0.07
C LEU A 190 -14.76 -6.32 0.63
N ARG A 191 -15.86 -6.14 -0.09
CA ARG A 191 -17.17 -6.71 0.28
C ARG A 191 -17.18 -8.23 0.13
N GLU A 192 -16.67 -8.75 -0.99
CA GLU A 192 -16.60 -10.18 -1.30
C GLU A 192 -15.81 -10.95 -0.22
N ILE A 193 -14.69 -10.39 0.26
CA ILE A 193 -13.89 -11.01 1.33
C ILE A 193 -14.40 -10.70 2.75
N GLY A 194 -15.52 -9.99 2.88
CA GLY A 194 -16.15 -9.67 4.17
C GLY A 194 -15.40 -8.64 5.02
N TYR A 195 -14.56 -7.80 4.42
CA TYR A 195 -13.81 -6.75 5.11
C TYR A 195 -14.64 -5.47 5.33
N LEU A 196 -15.54 -5.15 4.39
CA LEU A 196 -16.52 -4.08 4.59
C LEU A 196 -17.72 -4.63 5.35
N THR A 197 -17.88 -4.20 6.58
CA THR A 197 -18.86 -4.72 7.54
C THR A 197 -19.76 -3.64 8.14
N GLY A 198 -19.43 -2.38 7.90
CA GLY A 198 -20.16 -1.22 8.39
C GLY A 198 -20.91 -0.49 7.29
N SER A 199 -20.72 0.83 7.21
CA SER A 199 -21.53 1.74 6.41
C SER A 199 -21.42 1.49 4.90
N LEU A 200 -20.30 0.94 4.43
CA LEU A 200 -20.03 0.75 3.01
C LEU A 200 -20.38 -0.65 2.52
N LYS A 201 -20.78 -1.57 3.41
CA LYS A 201 -21.07 -2.97 3.05
C LYS A 201 -22.13 -3.09 1.94
N ASP A 202 -23.28 -2.44 2.12
CA ASP A 202 -24.45 -2.55 1.23
C ASP A 202 -24.78 -1.20 0.55
N ALA A 203 -23.91 -0.20 0.68
CA ALA A 203 -24.11 1.15 0.14
C ALA A 203 -24.07 1.18 -1.40
N SER A 204 -24.82 2.08 -2.03
CA SER A 204 -24.72 2.30 -3.47
C SER A 204 -23.37 2.93 -3.83
N THR A 205 -22.90 2.77 -5.06
CA THR A 205 -21.64 3.42 -5.53
C THR A 205 -21.66 4.94 -5.30
N ALA A 206 -22.81 5.59 -5.51
CA ALA A 206 -22.96 7.02 -5.28
C ALA A 206 -22.78 7.37 -3.78
N ASP A 207 -23.41 6.61 -2.88
CA ASP A 207 -23.28 6.82 -1.44
C ASP A 207 -21.86 6.54 -0.95
N VAL A 208 -21.22 5.50 -1.50
CA VAL A 208 -19.82 5.17 -1.22
C VAL A 208 -18.92 6.33 -1.62
N ARG A 209 -19.01 6.81 -2.86
CA ARG A 209 -18.17 7.93 -3.34
C ARG A 209 -18.39 9.20 -2.51
N ALA A 210 -19.64 9.55 -2.18
CA ALA A 210 -19.95 10.69 -1.31
C ALA A 210 -19.42 10.54 0.14
N THR A 211 -19.35 9.30 0.62
CA THR A 211 -18.84 8.99 1.96
C THR A 211 -17.30 9.02 1.98
N LEU A 212 -16.63 8.55 0.93
CA LEU A 212 -15.18 8.41 0.90
C LEU A 212 -14.43 9.71 0.59
N TYR A 213 -14.95 10.51 -0.36
CA TYR A 213 -14.17 11.55 -1.00
C TYR A 213 -14.57 12.96 -0.58
N ASP A 214 -13.58 13.84 -0.52
CA ASP A 214 -13.75 15.29 -0.49
C ASP A 214 -12.70 15.94 -1.40
N PHE A 215 -13.05 16.12 -2.67
CA PHE A 215 -12.15 16.68 -3.67
C PHE A 215 -12.11 18.22 -3.68
N SER A 216 -12.86 18.90 -2.80
CA SER A 216 -12.85 20.37 -2.75
C SER A 216 -11.44 20.92 -2.44
N HIS A 217 -10.67 20.20 -1.62
CA HIS A 217 -9.29 20.53 -1.30
C HIS A 217 -8.33 20.33 -2.49
N TYR A 218 -8.56 19.28 -3.30
CA TYR A 218 -7.82 19.07 -4.54
C TYR A 218 -8.11 20.19 -5.56
N GLU A 219 -9.39 20.53 -5.75
CA GLU A 219 -9.81 21.58 -6.67
C GLU A 219 -9.24 22.96 -6.28
N ALA A 220 -9.27 23.29 -4.98
CA ALA A 220 -8.68 24.52 -4.47
C ALA A 220 -7.16 24.54 -4.66
N ALA A 221 -6.48 23.44 -4.37
CA ALA A 221 -5.04 23.30 -4.58
C ALA A 221 -4.64 23.43 -6.06
N ARG A 222 -5.39 22.78 -6.96
CA ARG A 222 -5.22 22.93 -8.41
C ARG A 222 -5.37 24.38 -8.86
N ALA A 223 -6.38 25.09 -8.36
CA ALA A 223 -6.57 26.49 -8.68
C ALA A 223 -5.39 27.37 -8.22
N MET A 224 -4.83 27.11 -7.03
CA MET A 224 -3.63 27.81 -6.54
C MET A 224 -2.41 27.55 -7.44
N VAL A 225 -2.18 26.27 -7.80
CA VAL A 225 -1.07 25.86 -8.68
C VAL A 225 -1.21 26.50 -10.06
N ASP A 226 -2.41 26.47 -10.65
CA ASP A 226 -2.66 27.05 -11.98
C ASP A 226 -2.57 28.59 -11.99
N ALA A 227 -2.87 29.25 -10.86
CA ALA A 227 -2.68 30.69 -10.69
C ALA A 227 -1.22 31.08 -10.40
N GLY A 228 -0.37 30.14 -9.98
CA GLY A 228 1.00 30.41 -9.52
C GLY A 228 1.05 31.16 -8.18
N GLU A 229 -0.01 31.07 -7.37
CA GLU A 229 -0.14 31.76 -6.09
C GLU A 229 -0.74 30.82 -5.05
N ILE A 230 0.04 30.50 -4.01
CA ILE A 230 -0.43 29.70 -2.87
C ILE A 230 -1.01 30.63 -1.82
N THR A 231 -2.26 30.40 -1.43
CA THR A 231 -2.90 31.14 -0.32
C THR A 231 -2.17 30.86 0.99
N THR A 232 -1.73 31.91 1.68
CA THR A 232 -1.11 31.79 3.02
C THR A 232 -2.17 31.36 4.05
N PRO A 233 -2.05 30.17 4.68
CA PRO A 233 -2.98 29.74 5.72
C PRO A 233 -2.77 30.49 7.04
N ASP A 234 -3.75 30.41 7.93
CA ASP A 234 -3.57 30.86 9.32
C ASP A 234 -2.46 30.09 10.04
N LYS A 235 -1.66 30.81 10.82
CA LYS A 235 -0.57 30.21 11.60
C LYS A 235 -1.10 29.31 12.71
N LEU A 236 -0.61 28.08 12.75
CA LEU A 236 -0.93 27.14 13.83
C LEU A 236 -0.01 27.31 15.02
N THR A 237 -0.60 27.18 16.21
CA THR A 237 0.12 27.18 17.49
C THR A 237 0.49 25.78 17.97
N ARG A 238 -0.08 24.74 17.35
CA ARG A 238 0.21 23.34 17.64
C ARG A 238 0.77 22.66 16.39
N PRO A 239 1.67 21.67 16.56
CA PRO A 239 2.15 20.87 15.44
C PRO A 239 1.03 20.10 14.77
N VAL A 240 1.20 19.86 13.47
CA VAL A 240 0.39 18.96 12.66
C VAL A 240 1.19 17.70 12.41
N SER A 241 0.58 16.54 12.56
CA SER A 241 1.23 15.27 12.29
C SER A 241 0.75 14.69 10.96
N LEU A 242 1.68 14.29 10.11
CA LEU A 242 1.48 13.73 8.79
C LEU A 242 2.06 12.31 8.73
N GLY A 243 1.18 11.32 8.49
CA GLY A 243 1.53 9.93 8.31
C GLY A 243 2.10 9.64 6.93
N TYR A 244 3.08 8.74 6.83
CA TYR A 244 3.64 8.27 5.56
C TYR A 244 4.12 6.81 5.67
N LEU A 245 4.29 6.13 4.54
CA LEU A 245 4.76 4.76 4.44
C LEU A 245 6.25 4.69 4.04
N PRO A 246 7.01 3.69 4.49
CA PRO A 246 8.41 3.49 4.09
C PRO A 246 8.50 2.89 2.68
N SER A 247 7.98 3.62 1.70
CA SER A 247 7.87 3.25 0.29
C SER A 247 8.30 4.43 -0.59
N ASP A 248 8.83 4.15 -1.78
CA ASP A 248 9.10 5.18 -2.79
C ASP A 248 7.83 5.65 -3.52
N HIS A 249 6.68 5.06 -3.22
CA HIS A 249 5.36 5.63 -3.50
C HIS A 249 5.19 7.03 -2.86
N ASP A 250 5.85 7.29 -1.73
CA ASP A 250 5.84 8.58 -1.04
C ASP A 250 7.01 9.50 -1.46
N ALA A 251 7.69 9.20 -2.58
CA ALA A 251 8.75 10.04 -3.13
C ALA A 251 8.37 11.53 -3.28
N PRO A 252 7.12 11.90 -3.68
CA PRO A 252 6.69 13.30 -3.70
C PRO A 252 6.84 14.01 -2.35
N LEU A 253 6.59 13.33 -1.22
CA LEU A 253 6.81 13.90 0.11
C LEU A 253 8.31 14.07 0.38
N PHE A 254 9.12 13.08 0.01
CA PHE A 254 10.55 13.10 0.29
C PHE A 254 11.25 14.23 -0.46
N VAL A 255 10.93 14.43 -1.75
CA VAL A 255 11.48 15.53 -2.55
C VAL A 255 10.96 16.89 -2.08
N ALA A 256 9.68 17.00 -1.69
CA ALA A 256 9.12 18.24 -1.13
C ALA A 256 9.89 18.75 0.09
N ILE A 257 10.51 17.84 0.83
CA ILE A 257 11.30 18.14 2.03
C ILE A 257 12.79 18.30 1.72
N LYS A 258 13.37 17.40 0.91
CA LYS A 258 14.81 17.40 0.65
C LYS A 258 15.25 18.44 -0.36
N ASP A 259 14.34 18.82 -1.25
CA ASP A 259 14.53 19.87 -2.24
C ASP A 259 13.59 21.05 -1.94
N TRP A 260 13.32 21.32 -0.65
CA TRP A 260 12.37 22.36 -0.21
C TRP A 260 12.68 23.75 -0.77
N GLU A 261 13.96 24.09 -0.99
CA GLU A 261 14.36 25.38 -1.60
C GLU A 261 13.74 25.54 -3.01
N TYR A 262 13.65 24.46 -3.79
CA TYR A 262 13.03 24.50 -5.11
C TYR A 262 11.57 24.95 -5.02
N PHE A 263 10.82 24.40 -4.06
CA PHE A 263 9.41 24.73 -3.91
C PHE A 263 9.19 26.14 -3.35
N ASP A 264 10.06 26.59 -2.43
CA ASP A 264 10.03 27.96 -1.88
C ASP A 264 10.28 28.99 -2.99
N GLU A 265 11.35 28.79 -3.77
CA GLU A 265 11.80 29.74 -4.79
C GLU A 265 10.85 29.84 -5.99
N ASN A 266 10.22 28.73 -6.39
CA ASN A 266 9.37 28.68 -7.59
C ASN A 266 7.88 28.87 -7.30
N TYR A 267 7.41 28.54 -6.09
CA TYR A 267 5.98 28.52 -5.77
C TYR A 267 5.62 29.18 -4.45
N GLY A 268 6.60 29.66 -3.66
CA GLY A 268 6.35 30.29 -2.38
C GLY A 268 5.82 29.33 -1.31
N ILE A 269 6.08 28.03 -1.42
CA ILE A 269 5.68 27.02 -0.42
C ILE A 269 6.82 26.03 -0.16
N ALA A 270 7.07 25.68 1.10
CA ALA A 270 8.12 24.72 1.44
C ALA A 270 7.78 23.89 2.67
N LEU A 271 8.24 22.63 2.68
CA LEU A 271 8.39 21.81 3.88
C LEU A 271 9.86 21.75 4.30
N LYS A 272 10.32 22.80 4.98
CA LYS A 272 11.73 22.94 5.34
C LYS A 272 12.10 22.02 6.51
N PRO A 273 13.04 21.07 6.35
CA PRO A 273 13.43 20.18 7.44
C PRO A 273 14.15 20.96 8.54
N ARG A 274 13.82 20.70 9.81
CA ARG A 274 14.54 21.32 10.94
C ARG A 274 15.91 20.72 11.20
N SER A 275 16.08 19.45 10.79
CA SER A 275 17.37 18.77 10.84
C SER A 275 18.02 18.77 9.46
N THR A 276 19.31 19.10 9.41
CA THR A 276 20.13 18.97 8.21
C THR A 276 20.82 17.60 8.10
N ALA A 277 20.50 16.67 9.02
CA ALA A 277 21.07 15.33 8.99
C ALA A 277 20.69 14.60 7.67
N PRO A 278 21.59 13.78 7.13
CA PRO A 278 21.28 12.95 5.98
C PRO A 278 20.20 11.91 6.32
N GLY A 279 19.41 11.53 5.33
CA GLY A 279 18.35 10.52 5.47
C GLY A 279 17.00 11.08 5.93
N LYS A 280 16.22 10.24 6.61
CA LYS A 280 14.86 10.55 7.07
C LYS A 280 14.78 11.84 7.90
N VAL A 281 13.67 12.56 7.75
CA VAL A 281 13.32 13.74 8.55
C VAL A 281 12.12 13.41 9.43
N ASP A 282 12.16 13.82 10.70
CA ASP A 282 11.03 13.67 11.63
C ASP A 282 10.20 14.96 11.79
N VAL A 283 10.84 16.13 11.61
CA VAL A 283 10.20 17.44 11.80
C VAL A 283 10.62 18.40 10.70
N ALA A 284 9.62 19.02 10.08
CA ALA A 284 9.76 20.10 9.11
C ALA A 284 8.89 21.30 9.52
N ASP A 285 9.16 22.46 8.97
CA ASP A 285 8.32 23.65 9.08
C ASP A 285 7.64 23.87 7.72
N LEU A 286 6.31 23.97 7.73
CA LEU A 286 5.56 24.46 6.57
C LEU A 286 5.75 25.97 6.50
N ILE A 287 6.32 26.44 5.41
CA ILE A 287 6.51 27.85 5.08
C ILE A 287 5.65 28.16 3.87
N VAL A 288 4.88 29.25 3.93
CA VAL A 288 4.11 29.76 2.79
C VAL A 288 4.33 31.27 2.68
N ASN A 289 4.72 31.75 1.52
CA ASN A 289 5.03 33.15 1.22
C ASN A 289 6.00 33.79 2.24
N GLY A 290 7.01 33.02 2.67
CA GLY A 290 8.03 33.44 3.65
C GLY A 290 7.59 33.37 5.12
N GLU A 291 6.34 33.00 5.41
CA GLU A 291 5.83 32.85 6.78
C GLU A 291 5.86 31.39 7.25
N THR A 292 6.38 31.14 8.45
CA THR A 292 6.28 29.81 9.09
C THR A 292 4.87 29.60 9.66
N ILE A 293 4.11 28.72 9.00
CA ILE A 293 2.70 28.45 9.26
C ILE A 293 2.51 27.36 10.31
N ALA A 294 3.21 26.23 10.20
CA ALA A 294 3.04 25.10 11.10
C ALA A 294 4.32 24.27 11.26
N GLU A 295 4.53 23.73 12.47
CA GLU A 295 5.43 22.60 12.66
C GLU A 295 4.74 21.34 12.11
N VAL A 296 5.42 20.61 11.23
CA VAL A 296 4.94 19.35 10.64
C VAL A 296 5.78 18.20 11.19
N ARG A 297 5.12 17.26 11.87
CA ARG A 297 5.72 16.04 12.41
C ARG A 297 5.43 14.88 11.47
N LEU A 298 6.49 14.24 10.98
CA LEU A 298 6.38 13.12 10.06
C LEU A 298 6.35 11.81 10.85
N VAL A 299 5.30 11.03 10.64
CA VAL A 299 5.06 9.79 11.36
C VAL A 299 5.07 8.63 10.38
N GLN A 300 6.13 7.84 10.44
CA GLN A 300 6.26 6.65 9.61
C GLN A 300 5.36 5.52 10.15
N GLY A 301 4.48 4.99 9.32
CA GLY A 301 3.72 3.77 9.61
C GLY A 301 4.42 2.50 9.14
N GLU A 302 4.08 1.37 9.72
CA GLU A 302 4.46 0.02 9.26
C GLU A 302 3.48 -0.50 8.19
N GLY A 303 2.36 0.19 7.99
CA GLY A 303 1.34 -0.11 6.99
C GLY A 303 0.12 0.78 7.15
N GLY A 304 -0.75 0.81 6.13
CA GLY A 304 -1.91 1.70 6.11
C GLY A 304 -2.88 1.51 7.29
N ALA A 305 -3.08 0.26 7.76
CA ALA A 305 -3.94 0.00 8.92
C ALA A 305 -3.42 0.64 10.23
N GLN A 306 -2.11 0.71 10.41
CA GLN A 306 -1.52 1.40 11.56
C GLN A 306 -1.73 2.92 11.43
N LEU A 307 -1.53 3.48 10.24
CA LEU A 307 -1.80 4.90 9.97
C LEU A 307 -3.27 5.25 10.23
N MET A 308 -4.21 4.40 9.83
CA MET A 308 -5.64 4.58 10.16
C MET A 308 -5.90 4.53 11.67
N THR A 309 -5.21 3.66 12.41
CA THR A 309 -5.31 3.63 13.87
C THR A 309 -4.80 4.94 14.49
N LEU A 310 -3.69 5.48 13.99
CA LEU A 310 -3.14 6.77 14.43
C LEU A 310 -4.06 7.94 14.06
N MET A 311 -4.70 7.92 12.89
CA MET A 311 -5.71 8.91 12.52
C MET A 311 -6.90 8.81 13.48
N GLY A 312 -7.40 7.61 13.76
CA GLY A 312 -8.55 7.39 14.65
C GLY A 312 -8.34 7.89 16.08
N THR A 313 -7.09 7.89 16.58
CA THR A 313 -6.72 8.42 17.90
C THR A 313 -6.29 9.90 17.89
N ASP A 314 -6.38 10.57 16.74
CA ASP A 314 -5.90 11.95 16.53
C ASP A 314 -4.39 12.12 16.81
N ALA A 315 -3.62 11.03 16.69
CA ALA A 315 -2.16 11.09 16.74
C ALA A 315 -1.57 11.67 15.44
N ILE A 316 -2.27 11.48 14.32
CA ILE A 316 -1.99 12.10 13.02
C ILE A 316 -3.25 12.72 12.41
N GLN A 317 -3.12 13.87 11.73
CA GLN A 317 -4.23 14.61 11.13
C GLN A 317 -4.34 14.37 9.62
N LEU A 318 -3.21 14.13 8.96
CA LEU A 318 -3.08 13.85 7.54
C LEU A 318 -2.32 12.52 7.37
N SER A 319 -2.54 11.80 6.28
CA SER A 319 -1.78 10.59 5.98
C SER A 319 -1.67 10.32 4.47
N TYR A 320 -0.49 9.98 4.02
CA TYR A 320 -0.24 9.19 2.80
C TYR A 320 -0.48 7.72 3.14
N ALA A 321 -1.53 7.12 2.58
CA ALA A 321 -1.84 5.72 2.84
C ALA A 321 -2.60 5.09 1.68
N GLY A 322 -2.50 3.77 1.57
CA GLY A 322 -3.25 2.99 0.59
C GLY A 322 -4.75 3.23 0.69
N THR A 323 -5.44 3.28 -0.45
CA THR A 323 -6.89 3.49 -0.43
C THR A 323 -7.67 2.36 0.24
N PRO A 324 -7.34 1.05 0.14
CA PRO A 324 -8.11 0.00 0.82
C PRO A 324 -8.18 0.10 2.35
N PRO A 325 -7.07 0.35 3.09
CA PRO A 325 -7.17 0.55 4.53
C PRO A 325 -7.96 1.81 4.90
N THR A 326 -7.87 2.89 4.11
CA THR A 326 -8.67 4.10 4.32
C THR A 326 -10.17 3.83 4.11
N ILE A 327 -10.54 3.13 3.04
CA ILE A 327 -11.92 2.68 2.78
C ILE A 327 -12.44 1.84 3.96
N SER A 328 -11.64 0.89 4.44
CA SER A 328 -12.01 0.03 5.57
C SER A 328 -12.16 0.78 6.89
N ALA A 329 -11.44 1.88 7.08
CA ALA A 329 -11.56 2.73 8.26
C ALA A 329 -12.84 3.58 8.20
N ILE A 330 -13.15 4.15 7.03
CA ILE A 330 -14.38 4.93 6.79
C ILE A 330 -15.62 4.03 6.90
N ASP A 331 -15.55 2.79 6.41
CA ASP A 331 -16.60 1.78 6.60
C ASP A 331 -16.97 1.57 8.07
N LYS A 332 -15.97 1.67 8.96
CA LYS A 332 -16.15 1.55 10.42
C LYS A 332 -16.55 2.86 11.10
N GLY A 333 -16.90 3.88 10.33
CA GLY A 333 -17.38 5.18 10.82
C GLY A 333 -16.27 6.14 11.24
N MET A 334 -15.03 5.93 10.81
CA MET A 334 -13.96 6.90 11.04
C MET A 334 -14.22 8.18 10.22
N ALA A 335 -14.21 9.33 10.87
CA ALA A 335 -14.46 10.65 10.25
C ALA A 335 -13.19 11.17 9.54
N ILE A 336 -12.85 10.53 8.43
CA ILE A 336 -11.75 10.89 7.53
C ILE A 336 -12.24 10.90 6.08
N LYS A 337 -11.57 11.65 5.21
CA LYS A 337 -11.83 11.69 3.77
C LYS A 337 -10.55 11.45 2.98
N ILE A 338 -10.70 10.86 1.79
CA ILE A 338 -9.65 10.80 0.77
C ILE A 338 -9.76 12.06 -0.09
N LEU A 339 -8.64 12.77 -0.27
CA LEU A 339 -8.62 14.11 -0.88
C LEU A 339 -8.07 14.13 -2.31
N LEU A 340 -7.06 13.29 -2.59
CA LEU A 340 -6.45 13.15 -3.92
C LEU A 340 -5.51 11.93 -3.91
N PRO A 341 -5.32 11.25 -5.06
CA PRO A 341 -4.28 10.24 -5.17
C PRO A 341 -2.89 10.84 -5.02
N THR A 342 -1.93 9.99 -4.74
CA THR A 342 -0.49 10.36 -4.70
C THR A 342 0.27 9.65 -5.81
N GLN A 343 -0.14 8.43 -6.12
CA GLN A 343 0.32 7.63 -7.24
C GLN A 343 -0.64 6.46 -7.52
N ASN A 344 -0.52 5.93 -8.73
CA ASN A 344 -1.16 4.71 -9.19
C ASN A 344 -0.10 3.65 -9.55
N GLU A 345 -0.51 2.39 -9.53
CA GLU A 345 0.33 1.24 -9.93
C GLU A 345 1.57 1.02 -9.01
N GLY A 346 2.70 0.61 -9.58
CA GLY A 346 3.96 0.41 -8.84
C GLY A 346 4.00 -0.85 -7.98
N SER A 347 3.27 -1.92 -8.37
CA SER A 347 3.37 -3.25 -7.77
C SER A 347 3.66 -4.32 -8.83
N GLY A 348 4.08 -5.51 -8.40
CA GLY A 348 4.36 -6.60 -9.33
C GLY A 348 4.54 -7.94 -8.65
N LEU A 349 4.28 -8.99 -9.45
CA LEU A 349 4.58 -10.37 -9.10
C LEU A 349 6.02 -10.68 -9.51
N VAL A 350 6.82 -11.04 -8.53
CA VAL A 350 8.19 -11.49 -8.68
C VAL A 350 8.27 -12.96 -8.34
N VAL A 351 9.14 -13.68 -9.03
CA VAL A 351 9.50 -15.09 -8.75
C VAL A 351 11.00 -15.26 -8.69
N ALA A 352 11.47 -16.37 -8.13
CA ALA A 352 12.90 -16.64 -8.02
C ALA A 352 13.56 -16.64 -9.40
N ALA A 353 14.78 -16.11 -9.52
CA ALA A 353 15.47 -15.99 -10.81
C ALA A 353 15.76 -17.33 -11.51
N SER A 354 15.63 -18.45 -10.78
CA SER A 354 15.76 -19.81 -11.30
C SER A 354 14.43 -20.42 -11.79
N ALA A 355 13.31 -19.72 -11.60
CA ALA A 355 12.01 -20.16 -12.06
C ALA A 355 11.94 -20.15 -13.60
N PRO A 356 11.27 -21.13 -14.22
CA PRO A 356 11.19 -21.24 -15.68
C PRO A 356 10.06 -20.38 -16.26
N VAL A 357 10.01 -19.10 -15.89
CA VAL A 357 8.87 -18.22 -16.17
C VAL A 357 9.35 -16.83 -16.61
N ASP A 358 8.71 -16.29 -17.64
CA ASP A 358 9.02 -14.98 -18.23
C ASP A 358 7.77 -14.09 -18.33
N ASP A 359 6.57 -14.66 -18.13
CA ASP A 359 5.28 -14.00 -18.26
C ASP A 359 4.20 -14.73 -17.43
N TRP A 360 2.97 -14.18 -17.42
CA TRP A 360 1.87 -14.76 -16.67
C TRP A 360 1.50 -16.18 -17.13
N ASP A 361 1.47 -16.44 -18.44
CA ASP A 361 1.08 -17.75 -18.99
C ASP A 361 2.09 -18.85 -18.60
N SER A 362 3.38 -18.56 -18.67
CA SER A 362 4.44 -19.47 -18.20
C SER A 362 4.41 -19.64 -16.68
N PHE A 363 4.04 -18.60 -15.92
CA PHE A 363 3.79 -18.71 -14.48
C PHE A 363 2.63 -19.66 -14.16
N ILE A 364 1.52 -19.60 -14.89
CA ILE A 364 0.41 -20.55 -14.71
C ILE A 364 0.85 -21.98 -15.08
N ALA A 365 1.55 -22.17 -16.19
CA ALA A 365 2.09 -23.48 -16.55
C ALA A 365 3.05 -24.05 -15.49
N TRP A 366 3.84 -23.18 -14.84
CA TRP A 366 4.69 -23.57 -13.73
C TRP A 366 3.89 -23.94 -12.47
N ALA A 367 2.84 -23.18 -12.15
CA ALA A 367 1.91 -23.51 -11.07
C ALA A 367 1.28 -24.90 -11.27
N ASP A 368 0.78 -25.18 -12.48
CA ASP A 368 0.20 -26.47 -12.86
C ASP A 368 1.18 -27.63 -12.61
N ALA A 369 2.41 -27.50 -13.12
CA ALA A 369 3.45 -28.51 -12.97
C ALA A 369 3.79 -28.77 -11.50
N ARG A 370 3.89 -27.69 -10.71
CA ARG A 370 4.22 -27.75 -9.28
C ARG A 370 3.10 -28.37 -8.45
N SER A 371 1.85 -28.06 -8.76
CA SER A 371 0.69 -28.72 -8.15
C SER A 371 0.64 -30.20 -8.49
N ALA A 372 0.90 -30.59 -9.75
CA ALA A 372 0.94 -31.99 -10.18
C ALA A 372 1.99 -32.82 -9.43
N GLU A 373 3.09 -32.17 -9.01
CA GLU A 373 4.15 -32.77 -8.19
C GLU A 373 3.83 -32.82 -6.68
N GLY A 374 2.66 -32.33 -6.26
CA GLY A 374 2.27 -32.21 -4.86
C GLY A 374 3.07 -31.14 -4.09
N ARG A 375 3.63 -30.15 -4.80
CA ARG A 375 4.40 -29.03 -4.25
C ARG A 375 3.92 -27.68 -4.80
N PRO A 376 2.67 -27.28 -4.50
CA PRO A 376 2.11 -25.99 -4.93
C PRO A 376 3.08 -24.83 -4.73
N LEU A 377 3.05 -23.84 -5.62
CA LEU A 377 3.85 -22.64 -5.46
C LEU A 377 3.47 -21.90 -4.18
N LYS A 378 4.45 -21.31 -3.51
CA LYS A 378 4.24 -20.44 -2.35
C LYS A 378 4.61 -19.00 -2.70
N ILE A 379 3.61 -18.13 -2.81
CA ILE A 379 3.76 -16.72 -3.13
C ILE A 379 3.53 -15.89 -1.87
N ALA A 380 4.49 -15.04 -1.52
CA ALA A 380 4.31 -14.10 -0.41
C ALA A 380 3.49 -12.88 -0.85
N ALA A 381 2.65 -12.37 0.03
CA ALA A 381 1.94 -11.11 -0.14
C ALA A 381 2.01 -10.30 1.17
N PRO A 382 1.64 -9.01 1.15
CA PRO A 382 1.54 -8.17 2.34
C PRO A 382 0.40 -8.67 3.26
N ILE A 383 -0.37 -7.80 3.89
CA ILE A 383 -1.53 -8.25 4.69
C ILE A 383 -2.70 -8.70 3.80
N ARG A 384 -3.53 -9.63 4.31
CA ARG A 384 -4.81 -9.99 3.69
C ARG A 384 -5.66 -8.74 3.45
N GLY A 385 -6.22 -8.62 2.25
CA GLY A 385 -7.02 -7.47 1.80
C GLY A 385 -6.20 -6.25 1.36
N SER A 386 -4.86 -6.36 1.33
CA SER A 386 -4.02 -5.38 0.63
C SER A 386 -4.30 -5.40 -0.88
N ILE A 387 -3.89 -4.33 -1.57
CA ILE A 387 -3.97 -4.21 -3.04
C ILE A 387 -3.38 -5.45 -3.72
N GLN A 388 -2.18 -5.83 -3.29
CA GLN A 388 -1.41 -6.94 -3.83
C GLN A 388 -2.09 -8.28 -3.59
N ASP A 389 -2.64 -8.50 -2.38
CA ASP A 389 -3.40 -9.71 -2.06
C ASP A 389 -4.66 -9.85 -2.93
N VAL A 390 -5.42 -8.77 -3.09
CA VAL A 390 -6.64 -8.76 -3.92
C VAL A 390 -6.29 -9.03 -5.39
N GLN A 391 -5.29 -8.33 -5.92
CA GLN A 391 -4.89 -8.46 -7.32
C GLN A 391 -4.37 -9.86 -7.66
N ILE A 392 -3.45 -10.42 -6.86
CA ILE A 392 -2.90 -11.74 -7.15
C ILE A 392 -3.96 -12.83 -7.06
N LYS A 393 -4.87 -12.75 -6.08
CA LYS A 393 -5.98 -13.70 -5.95
C LYS A 393 -6.91 -13.65 -7.16
N TYR A 394 -7.26 -12.44 -7.60
CA TYR A 394 -8.15 -12.26 -8.73
C TYR A 394 -7.52 -12.80 -10.03
N ALA A 395 -6.24 -12.48 -10.27
CA ALA A 395 -5.49 -12.98 -11.41
C ALA A 395 -5.39 -14.50 -11.44
N LEU A 396 -5.10 -15.13 -10.29
CA LEU A 396 -5.05 -16.59 -10.14
C LEU A 396 -6.42 -17.23 -10.38
N GLN A 397 -7.49 -16.65 -9.82
CA GLN A 397 -8.86 -17.13 -9.99
C GLN A 397 -9.34 -17.02 -11.44
N ASP A 398 -9.05 -15.91 -12.12
CA ASP A 398 -9.33 -15.73 -13.55
C ASP A 398 -8.63 -16.80 -14.40
N SER A 399 -7.43 -17.19 -13.97
CA SER A 399 -6.64 -18.26 -14.60
C SER A 399 -7.07 -19.67 -14.19
N GLY A 400 -8.14 -19.83 -13.40
CA GLY A 400 -8.64 -21.13 -12.94
C GLY A 400 -7.78 -21.81 -11.87
N VAL A 401 -6.87 -21.06 -11.22
CA VAL A 401 -6.01 -21.56 -10.15
C VAL A 401 -6.70 -21.41 -8.79
N VAL A 402 -6.68 -22.49 -8.01
CA VAL A 402 -7.18 -22.49 -6.62
C VAL A 402 -6.16 -21.79 -5.73
N VAL A 403 -6.61 -20.78 -5.00
CA VAL A 403 -5.78 -20.08 -4.03
C VAL A 403 -5.99 -20.68 -2.64
N LYS A 404 -4.91 -20.99 -1.94
CA LYS A 404 -4.95 -21.35 -0.51
C LYS A 404 -4.09 -20.42 0.31
N GLU A 405 -4.51 -20.10 1.51
CA GLU A 405 -3.62 -19.42 2.46
C GLU A 405 -2.77 -20.45 3.22
N VAL A 406 -1.46 -20.22 3.31
CA VAL A 406 -0.47 -21.21 3.79
C VAL A 406 0.58 -20.68 4.77
#